data_AF-A0A0M1JI71-F1
#
_entry.id   AF-A0A0M1JI71-F1
#
_cell.length_a   1.000
_cell.length_b   1.000
_cell.length_c   1.000
_cell.angle_alpha   90.00
_cell.angle_beta   90.00
_cell.angle_gamma   90.00
#
_symmetry.space_group_name_H-M   'P 1'
#
loop_
_entity.id
_entity.type
_entity.pdbx_description
1 polymer ?
#
loop_
_entity_poly.entity_id
_entity_poly.type
_entity_poly.pdbx_seq_one_letter_code
_entity_poly.pdbx_strand_id
1 'polypeptide(L)'
;MIFTVLLGLGERMINLFFALLLVFPVIVEANCADKLNVLECMKKEHDQKMIQICKGRMDKKVCQERMKQIRKQNSMAQAGESGKTQTKLAQQKATNLQQHQAKLVQQENSQLEQQLQAKLAQQKKQLEQQCQAKLAQQKATNLQQHQAKLAQQKKQLEQQCQAKLAQQKATNLQQHQAKLVQQENSQLGQQLQAKLAQQKKQLEQQFQAKLAQQKKQLEQQFQAKLAQQERNYTSKLTGQCKSRRVDYLKEQRTTDYQHSLTATITYPAQGAIVPRVVFIRGKLTGKKHDQKVFLVIRSTKFGKRFYPLGAIKKRNWTVKGIYATPNYNYETFVVATSNKKSIALLRRKRSRMYGLKKLPHGTKVISAIIVVKRK
;
A
#
# COMPACT_ATOMS: atom_id res chain seq x y z
N MET A 1 -25.75 -2.47 2.64
CA MET A 1 -24.84 -1.32 2.88
C MET A 1 -23.87 -1.11 1.71
N ILE A 2 -24.37 -1.06 0.47
CA ILE A 2 -23.53 -0.78 -0.73
C ILE A 2 -24.12 0.38 -1.56
N PHE A 3 -25.39 0.74 -1.34
CA PHE A 3 -26.04 1.86 -2.04
C PHE A 3 -25.73 3.25 -1.48
N THR A 4 -25.23 3.36 -0.24
CA THR A 4 -24.95 4.66 0.39
C THR A 4 -23.58 5.25 0.02
N VAL A 5 -22.69 4.47 -0.60
CA VAL A 5 -21.33 4.93 -0.97
C VAL A 5 -21.29 5.50 -2.40
N LEU A 6 -22.26 5.15 -3.25
CA LEU A 6 -22.34 5.62 -4.64
C LEU A 6 -22.91 7.05 -4.79
N LEU A 7 -23.66 7.55 -3.78
CA LEU A 7 -24.19 8.92 -3.82
C LEU A 7 -23.18 9.99 -3.38
N GLY A 8 -22.14 9.63 -2.61
CA GLY A 8 -21.12 10.58 -2.15
C GLY A 8 -20.03 10.93 -3.18
N LEU A 9 -19.96 10.21 -4.31
CA LEU A 9 -19.00 10.48 -5.38
C LEU A 9 -19.58 11.36 -6.51
N GLY A 10 -20.92 11.45 -6.61
CA GLY A 10 -21.59 12.34 -7.56
C GLY A 10 -21.51 13.81 -7.16
N GLU A 11 -21.72 14.12 -5.87
CA GLU A 11 -21.70 15.51 -5.37
C GLU A 11 -20.31 16.16 -5.45
N ARG A 12 -19.24 15.37 -5.31
CA ARG A 12 -17.86 15.89 -5.42
C ARG A 12 -17.44 16.18 -6.85
N MET A 13 -17.97 15.47 -7.84
CA MET A 13 -17.74 15.77 -9.25
C MET A 13 -18.56 16.98 -9.71
N ILE A 14 -19.79 17.14 -9.21
CA ILE A 14 -20.63 18.31 -9.51
C ILE A 14 -20.02 19.58 -8.90
N ASN A 15 -19.51 19.53 -7.68
CA ASN A 15 -18.83 20.68 -7.06
C ASN A 15 -17.49 21.03 -7.74
N LEU A 16 -16.75 20.05 -8.30
CA LEU A 16 -15.55 20.34 -9.10
C LEU A 16 -15.91 20.95 -10.47
N PHE A 17 -17.04 20.53 -11.06
CA PHE A 17 -17.54 21.07 -12.32
C PHE A 17 -18.10 22.50 -12.15
N PHE A 18 -18.79 22.78 -11.05
CA PHE A 18 -19.23 24.13 -10.69
C PHE A 18 -18.06 25.04 -10.28
N ALA A 19 -17.03 24.51 -9.60
CA ALA A 19 -15.82 25.27 -9.31
C ALA A 19 -15.01 25.59 -10.58
N LEU A 20 -15.02 24.72 -11.60
CA LEU A 20 -14.44 25.06 -12.91
C LEU A 20 -15.31 26.07 -13.68
N LEU A 21 -16.64 25.97 -13.62
CA LEU A 21 -17.56 26.91 -14.28
C LEU A 21 -17.57 28.31 -13.65
N LEU A 22 -17.23 28.44 -12.36
CA LEU A 22 -17.09 29.75 -11.69
C LEU A 22 -15.73 30.42 -11.91
N VAL A 23 -14.75 29.72 -12.49
CA VAL A 23 -13.45 30.31 -12.90
C VAL A 23 -13.45 30.74 -14.38
N PHE A 24 -14.44 30.30 -15.16
CA PHE A 24 -14.58 30.69 -16.57
C PHE A 24 -15.04 32.14 -16.85
N PRO A 25 -15.74 32.88 -15.95
CA PRO A 25 -16.04 34.30 -16.22
C PRO A 25 -14.82 35.21 -16.09
N VAL A 26 -13.83 34.84 -15.25
CA VAL A 26 -12.68 35.71 -14.94
C VAL A 26 -11.65 35.75 -16.07
N ILE A 27 -11.60 34.73 -16.94
CA ILE A 27 -10.66 34.69 -18.08
C ILE A 27 -11.24 35.39 -19.33
N VAL A 28 -12.56 35.59 -19.40
CA VAL A 28 -13.18 36.36 -20.49
C VAL A 28 -13.12 37.88 -20.21
N GLU A 29 -13.15 38.31 -18.94
CA GLU A 29 -12.98 39.74 -18.59
C GLU A 29 -11.52 40.23 -18.71
N ALA A 30 -10.52 39.39 -18.46
CA ALA A 30 -9.12 39.78 -18.60
C ALA A 30 -8.69 40.03 -20.07
N ASN A 31 -9.41 39.46 -21.04
CA ASN A 31 -9.10 39.63 -22.48
C ASN A 31 -9.87 40.80 -23.14
N CYS A 32 -10.83 41.40 -22.43
CA CYS A 32 -11.50 42.64 -22.88
C CYS A 32 -10.74 43.90 -22.44
N ALA A 33 -9.99 43.84 -21.34
CA ALA A 33 -9.16 44.95 -20.86
C ALA A 33 -8.00 45.30 -21.82
N ASP A 34 -7.38 44.29 -22.45
CA ASP A 34 -6.30 44.51 -23.42
C ASP A 34 -6.79 45.04 -24.78
N LYS A 35 -8.05 44.78 -25.16
CA LYS A 35 -8.64 45.40 -26.36
C LYS A 35 -8.90 46.90 -26.19
N LEU A 36 -9.24 47.35 -24.98
CA LEU A 36 -9.40 48.79 -24.69
C LEU A 36 -8.05 49.52 -24.71
N ASN A 37 -7.00 48.91 -24.14
CA ASN A 37 -5.65 49.50 -24.13
C ASN A 37 -5.03 49.63 -25.53
N VAL A 38 -5.27 48.67 -26.42
CA VAL A 38 -4.79 48.76 -27.81
C VAL A 38 -5.55 49.83 -28.59
N LEU A 39 -6.86 49.97 -28.39
CA LEU A 39 -7.65 51.03 -29.06
C LEU A 39 -7.29 52.43 -28.53
N GLU A 40 -7.04 52.58 -27.22
CA GLU A 40 -6.57 53.85 -26.64
C GLU A 40 -5.13 54.20 -27.06
N CYS A 41 -4.22 53.21 -27.16
CA CYS A 41 -2.88 53.44 -27.69
C CYS A 41 -2.90 53.84 -29.17
N MET A 42 -3.75 53.23 -30.00
CA MET A 42 -3.90 53.63 -31.40
C MET A 42 -4.56 55.00 -31.56
N LYS A 43 -5.48 55.38 -30.68
CA LYS A 43 -6.09 56.72 -30.66
C LYS A 43 -5.07 57.78 -30.25
N LYS A 44 -4.24 57.50 -29.23
CA LYS A 44 -3.16 58.40 -28.80
C LYS A 44 -2.07 58.57 -29.86
N GLU A 45 -1.63 57.51 -30.55
CA GLU A 45 -0.66 57.63 -31.65
C GLU A 45 -1.24 58.36 -32.87
N HIS A 46 -2.51 58.13 -33.20
CA HIS A 46 -3.18 58.84 -34.29
C HIS A 46 -3.33 60.33 -33.97
N ASP A 47 -3.73 60.68 -32.73
CA ASP A 47 -3.84 62.07 -32.29
C ASP A 47 -2.47 62.76 -32.20
N GLN A 48 -1.41 62.05 -31.77
CA GLN A 48 -0.04 62.59 -31.74
C GLN A 48 0.53 62.83 -33.16
N LYS A 49 0.21 61.96 -34.11
CA LYS A 49 0.58 62.12 -35.53
C LYS A 49 -0.24 63.22 -36.22
N MET A 50 -1.54 63.34 -35.92
CA MET A 50 -2.38 64.44 -36.40
C MET A 50 -1.89 65.80 -35.86
N ILE A 51 -1.48 65.87 -34.59
CA ILE A 51 -0.88 67.09 -34.00
C ILE A 51 0.47 67.44 -34.66
N GLN A 52 1.30 66.45 -35.02
CA GLN A 52 2.56 66.67 -35.75
C GLN A 52 2.32 67.15 -37.20
N ILE A 53 1.30 66.62 -37.88
CA ILE A 53 0.92 67.06 -39.23
C ILE A 53 0.33 68.48 -39.22
N CYS A 54 -0.54 68.79 -38.24
CA CYS A 54 -1.09 70.15 -38.06
C CYS A 54 -0.03 71.17 -37.62
N LYS A 55 1.00 70.77 -36.86
CA LYS A 55 2.14 71.64 -36.50
C LYS A 55 3.17 71.80 -37.63
N GLY A 56 3.14 70.93 -38.64
CA GLY A 56 4.18 70.85 -39.67
C GLY A 56 4.01 71.72 -40.92
N ARG A 57 2.86 72.34 -41.20
CA ARG A 57 2.68 73.15 -42.43
C ARG A 57 1.71 74.31 -42.28
N MET A 58 2.16 75.35 -41.59
CA MET A 58 2.04 76.70 -42.13
C MET A 58 3.38 77.36 -41.84
N ASP A 59 4.32 77.24 -42.79
CA ASP A 59 5.58 77.95 -42.72
C ASP A 59 5.28 79.44 -42.54
N LYS A 60 5.49 79.94 -41.31
CA LYS A 60 5.37 81.37 -40.96
C LYS A 60 6.12 82.24 -41.96
N LYS A 61 7.20 81.72 -42.56
CA LYS A 61 7.98 82.34 -43.63
C LYS A 61 7.26 82.43 -44.98
N VAL A 62 6.52 81.39 -45.40
CA VAL A 62 5.74 81.42 -46.65
C VAL A 62 4.52 82.35 -46.51
N CYS A 63 3.88 82.36 -45.33
CA CYS A 63 2.80 83.30 -45.02
C CYS A 63 3.30 84.74 -44.89
N GLN A 64 4.46 84.97 -44.24
CA GLN A 64 5.09 86.30 -44.16
C GLN A 64 5.55 86.81 -45.53
N GLU A 65 6.14 85.95 -46.37
CA GLU A 65 6.58 86.40 -47.70
C GLU A 65 5.43 86.62 -48.67
N ARG A 66 4.33 85.84 -48.58
CA ARG A 66 3.09 86.17 -49.30
C ARG A 66 2.50 87.50 -48.81
N MET A 67 2.48 87.77 -47.51
CA MET A 67 1.98 89.04 -46.96
C MET A 67 2.86 90.24 -47.35
N LYS A 68 4.18 90.05 -47.45
CA LYS A 68 5.11 91.08 -47.96
C LYS A 68 4.93 91.32 -49.46
N GLN A 69 4.75 90.27 -50.27
CA GLN A 69 4.46 90.42 -51.71
C GLN A 69 3.13 91.13 -51.97
N ILE A 70 2.09 90.82 -51.20
CA ILE A 70 0.78 91.51 -51.28
C ILE A 70 0.90 92.99 -50.88
N ARG A 71 1.66 93.32 -49.82
CA ARG A 71 1.94 94.73 -49.45
C ARG A 71 2.72 95.47 -50.53
N LYS A 72 3.69 94.81 -51.18
CA LYS A 72 4.50 95.41 -52.25
C LYS A 72 3.72 95.60 -53.56
N GLN A 73 2.73 94.75 -53.84
CA GLN A 73 1.82 94.89 -54.99
C GLN A 73 0.78 96.00 -54.76
N ASN A 74 0.24 96.13 -53.54
CA ASN A 74 -0.69 97.21 -53.20
C ASN A 74 -0.03 98.60 -53.14
N SER A 75 1.26 98.69 -52.76
CA SER A 75 2.00 99.96 -52.77
C SER A 75 2.36 100.47 -54.18
N MET A 76 2.28 99.62 -55.22
CA MET A 76 2.49 100.04 -56.62
C MET A 76 1.19 100.54 -57.31
N ALA A 77 0.03 100.41 -56.66
CA ALA A 77 -1.27 100.80 -57.22
C ALA A 77 -1.72 102.23 -56.84
N GLN A 78 -0.90 103.00 -56.09
CA GLN A 78 -1.25 104.34 -55.58
C GLN A 78 -0.32 105.48 -56.05
N ALA A 79 0.41 105.30 -57.15
CA ALA A 79 1.13 106.40 -57.79
C ALA A 79 0.75 106.46 -59.28
N GLY A 80 0.05 107.53 -59.68
CA GLY A 80 -0.18 107.85 -61.09
C GLY A 80 -1.64 108.09 -61.45
N GLU A 81 -2.08 109.34 -61.30
CA GLU A 81 -3.24 109.90 -62.01
C GLU A 81 -2.98 109.88 -63.53
N SER A 82 -3.73 109.07 -64.27
CA SER A 82 -4.35 109.44 -65.55
C SER A 82 -5.07 108.23 -66.19
N GLY A 83 -6.25 108.47 -66.76
CA GLY A 83 -6.86 107.59 -67.76
C GLY A 83 -7.69 106.40 -67.23
N LYS A 84 -9.01 106.59 -67.19
CA LYS A 84 -10.07 105.59 -66.88
C LYS A 84 -10.01 104.27 -67.70
N THR A 85 -9.13 104.19 -68.69
CA THR A 85 -8.89 103.01 -69.55
C THR A 85 -7.72 102.14 -69.08
N GLN A 86 -6.70 102.69 -68.41
CA GLN A 86 -5.60 101.91 -67.83
C GLN A 86 -6.00 101.22 -66.52
N THR A 87 -6.95 101.81 -65.77
CA THR A 87 -7.47 101.23 -64.52
C THR A 87 -8.20 99.91 -64.79
N LYS A 88 -9.02 99.82 -65.85
CA LYS A 88 -9.70 98.56 -66.22
C LYS A 88 -8.73 97.44 -66.60
N LEU A 89 -7.65 97.75 -67.34
CA LEU A 89 -6.67 96.75 -67.75
C LEU A 89 -5.80 96.27 -66.57
N ALA A 90 -5.40 97.19 -65.68
CA ALA A 90 -4.68 96.85 -64.45
C ALA A 90 -5.55 96.00 -63.51
N GLN A 91 -6.83 96.35 -63.38
CA GLN A 91 -7.80 95.63 -62.57
C GLN A 91 -8.12 94.25 -63.17
N GLN A 92 -8.26 94.13 -64.50
CA GLN A 92 -8.44 92.84 -65.18
C GLN A 92 -7.21 91.93 -65.04
N LYS A 93 -5.98 92.48 -65.14
CA LYS A 93 -4.74 91.74 -64.88
C LYS A 93 -4.65 91.25 -63.43
N ALA A 94 -5.01 92.10 -62.46
CA ALA A 94 -5.04 91.72 -61.04
C ALA A 94 -6.05 90.59 -60.78
N THR A 95 -7.26 90.68 -61.34
CA THR A 95 -8.29 89.63 -61.22
C THR A 95 -7.83 88.32 -61.86
N ASN A 96 -7.23 88.36 -63.05
CA ASN A 96 -6.72 87.16 -63.73
C ASN A 96 -5.56 86.51 -62.95
N LEU A 97 -4.65 87.31 -62.38
CA LEU A 97 -3.57 86.82 -61.55
C LEU A 97 -4.12 86.15 -60.27
N GLN A 98 -5.10 86.78 -59.62
CA GLN A 98 -5.73 86.27 -58.41
C GLN A 98 -6.50 84.96 -58.69
N GLN A 99 -7.21 84.86 -59.83
CA GLN A 99 -7.86 83.63 -60.27
C GLN A 99 -6.86 82.51 -60.58
N HIS A 100 -5.74 82.82 -61.25
CA HIS A 100 -4.69 81.85 -61.52
C HIS A 100 -4.06 81.34 -60.22
N GLN A 101 -3.82 82.23 -59.25
CA GLN A 101 -3.25 81.89 -57.96
C GLN A 101 -4.21 81.05 -57.11
N ALA A 102 -5.51 81.35 -57.17
CA ALA A 102 -6.54 80.53 -56.53
C ALA A 102 -6.62 79.13 -57.14
N LYS A 103 -6.52 78.99 -58.47
CA LYS A 103 -6.48 77.69 -59.16
C LYS A 103 -5.27 76.86 -58.77
N LEU A 104 -4.08 77.46 -58.72
CA LEU A 104 -2.86 76.76 -58.27
C LEU A 104 -2.99 76.26 -56.83
N VAL A 105 -3.48 77.11 -55.91
CA VAL A 105 -3.69 76.72 -54.51
C VAL A 105 -4.71 75.60 -54.38
N GLN A 106 -5.80 75.63 -55.15
CA GLN A 106 -6.80 74.57 -55.16
C GLN A 106 -6.23 73.25 -55.71
N GLN A 107 -5.39 73.32 -56.75
CA GLN A 107 -4.74 72.16 -57.34
C GLN A 107 -3.71 71.53 -56.37
N GLU A 108 -2.87 72.33 -55.72
CA GLU A 108 -1.92 71.85 -54.72
C GLU A 108 -2.63 71.23 -53.51
N ASN A 109 -3.71 71.86 -53.02
CA ASN A 109 -4.48 71.33 -51.89
C ASN A 109 -5.14 69.98 -52.23
N SER A 110 -5.73 69.85 -53.41
CA SER A 110 -6.36 68.58 -53.84
C SER A 110 -5.33 67.46 -54.04
N GLN A 111 -4.15 67.76 -54.60
CA GLN A 111 -3.05 66.80 -54.70
C GLN A 111 -2.53 66.38 -53.32
N LEU A 112 -2.42 67.33 -52.38
CA LEU A 112 -1.97 67.05 -51.03
C LEU A 112 -2.98 66.19 -50.25
N GLU A 113 -4.27 66.47 -50.39
CA GLU A 113 -5.35 65.67 -49.80
C GLU A 113 -5.35 64.23 -50.34
N GLN A 114 -5.18 64.06 -51.66
CA GLN A 114 -5.08 62.73 -52.27
C GLN A 114 -3.85 61.96 -51.76
N GLN A 115 -2.69 62.61 -51.63
CA GLN A 115 -1.50 61.97 -51.06
C GLN A 115 -1.69 61.58 -49.59
N LEU A 116 -2.37 62.41 -48.80
CA LEU A 116 -2.63 62.12 -47.39
C LEU A 116 -3.60 60.95 -47.23
N GLN A 117 -4.68 60.93 -48.02
CA GLN A 117 -5.61 59.80 -48.05
C GLN A 117 -4.92 58.49 -48.48
N ALA A 118 -4.05 58.54 -49.49
CA ALA A 118 -3.30 57.37 -49.94
C ALA A 118 -2.36 56.83 -48.84
N LYS A 119 -1.63 57.70 -48.13
CA LYS A 119 -0.77 57.30 -47.00
C LYS A 119 -1.56 56.72 -45.84
N LEU A 120 -2.70 57.31 -45.49
CA LEU A 120 -3.58 56.79 -44.44
C LEU A 120 -4.15 55.43 -44.80
N ALA A 121 -4.61 55.25 -46.05
CA ALA A 121 -5.10 53.96 -46.53
C ALA A 121 -4.01 52.88 -46.49
N GLN A 122 -2.78 53.22 -46.89
CA GLN A 122 -1.64 52.31 -46.84
C GLN A 122 -1.28 51.90 -45.39
N GLN A 123 -1.24 52.86 -44.46
CA GLN A 123 -0.98 52.58 -43.04
C GLN A 123 -2.08 51.71 -42.44
N LYS A 124 -3.36 51.99 -42.74
CA LYS A 124 -4.48 51.18 -42.26
C LYS A 124 -4.36 49.73 -42.74
N LYS A 125 -4.03 49.53 -44.02
CA LYS A 125 -3.84 48.19 -44.60
C LYS A 125 -2.68 47.43 -43.95
N GLN A 126 -1.55 48.09 -43.72
CA GLN A 126 -0.40 47.47 -43.04
C GLN A 126 -0.71 47.07 -41.59
N LEU A 127 -1.38 47.96 -40.86
CA LEU A 127 -1.77 47.72 -39.47
C LEU A 127 -2.78 46.56 -39.37
N GLU A 128 -3.76 46.51 -40.27
CA GLU A 128 -4.74 45.44 -40.33
C GLU A 128 -4.09 44.07 -40.61
N GLN A 129 -3.13 44.03 -41.55
CA GLN A 129 -2.33 42.83 -41.83
C GLN A 129 -1.50 42.38 -40.62
N GLN A 130 -0.83 43.31 -39.92
CA GLN A 130 -0.09 42.98 -38.70
C GLN A 130 -0.99 42.45 -37.59
N CYS A 131 -2.18 43.03 -37.42
CA CYS A 131 -3.13 42.59 -36.41
C CYS A 131 -3.66 41.18 -36.71
N GLN A 132 -4.02 40.91 -37.97
CA GLN A 132 -4.43 39.58 -38.40
C GLN A 132 -3.33 38.53 -38.22
N ALA A 133 -2.07 38.89 -38.55
CA ALA A 133 -0.92 37.99 -38.37
C ALA A 133 -0.69 37.65 -36.89
N LYS A 134 -0.71 38.66 -35.99
CA LYS A 134 -0.58 38.43 -34.54
C LYS A 134 -1.72 37.57 -34.00
N LEU A 135 -2.95 37.82 -34.42
CA LEU A 135 -4.11 37.02 -34.01
C LEU A 135 -3.99 35.56 -34.48
N ALA A 136 -3.56 35.33 -35.72
CA ALA A 136 -3.35 34.00 -36.27
C ALA A 136 -2.24 33.26 -35.52
N GLN A 137 -1.12 33.92 -35.24
CA GLN A 137 -0.01 33.35 -34.48
C GLN A 137 -0.45 32.97 -33.05
N GLN A 138 -1.17 33.85 -32.35
CA GLN A 138 -1.64 33.59 -31.00
C GLN A 138 -2.63 32.42 -30.96
N LYS A 139 -3.54 32.32 -31.94
CA LYS A 139 -4.46 31.17 -32.08
C LYS A 139 -3.69 29.86 -32.29
N ALA A 140 -2.68 29.86 -33.16
CA ALA A 140 -1.88 28.66 -33.42
C ALA A 140 -1.11 28.21 -32.17
N THR A 141 -0.48 29.14 -31.45
CA THR A 141 0.25 28.83 -30.21
C THR A 141 -0.68 28.29 -29.12
N ASN A 142 -1.85 28.92 -28.92
CA ASN A 142 -2.82 28.45 -27.93
C ASN A 142 -3.36 27.07 -28.27
N LEU A 143 -3.66 26.79 -29.54
CA LEU A 143 -4.11 25.48 -30.01
C LEU A 143 -3.04 24.41 -29.73
N GLN A 144 -1.78 24.69 -30.05
CA GLN A 144 -0.66 23.78 -29.84
C GLN A 144 -0.43 23.50 -28.35
N GLN A 145 -0.50 24.52 -27.49
CA GLN A 145 -0.40 24.35 -26.04
C GLN A 145 -1.55 23.50 -25.48
N HIS A 146 -2.78 23.72 -25.96
CA HIS A 146 -3.93 22.91 -25.54
C HIS A 146 -3.78 21.45 -25.95
N GLN A 147 -3.34 21.19 -27.19
CA GLN A 147 -3.10 19.83 -27.67
C GLN A 147 -1.99 19.13 -26.87
N ALA A 148 -0.90 19.83 -26.56
CA ALA A 148 0.18 19.30 -25.73
C ALA A 148 -0.29 18.94 -24.31
N LYS A 149 -1.08 19.81 -23.67
CA LYS A 149 -1.67 19.54 -22.34
C LYS A 149 -2.61 18.34 -22.37
N LEU A 150 -3.47 18.23 -23.38
CA LEU A 150 -4.36 17.08 -23.56
C LEU A 150 -3.58 15.77 -23.75
N ALA A 151 -2.55 15.78 -24.58
CA ALA A 151 -1.69 14.62 -24.80
C ALA A 151 -0.97 14.18 -23.51
N GLN A 152 -0.47 15.13 -22.72
CA GLN A 152 0.18 14.86 -21.44
C GLN A 152 -0.79 14.27 -20.41
N GLN A 153 -2.00 14.82 -20.29
CA GLN A 153 -3.04 14.30 -19.40
C GLN A 153 -3.46 12.87 -19.81
N LYS A 154 -3.64 12.62 -21.11
CA LYS A 154 -3.98 11.27 -21.61
C LYS A 154 -2.91 10.26 -21.24
N LYS A 155 -1.63 10.60 -21.43
CA LYS A 155 -0.49 9.74 -21.08
C LYS A 155 -0.43 9.44 -19.58
N GLN A 156 -0.67 10.44 -18.72
CA GLN A 156 -0.70 10.25 -17.26
C GLN A 156 -1.87 9.34 -16.84
N LEU A 157 -3.07 9.56 -17.38
CA LEU A 157 -4.24 8.73 -17.07
C LEU A 157 -4.04 7.27 -17.49
N GLU A 158 -3.46 7.06 -18.68
CA GLU A 158 -3.16 5.73 -19.20
C GLU A 158 -2.16 4.98 -18.31
N GLN A 159 -1.07 5.65 -17.89
CA GLN A 159 -0.10 5.09 -16.94
C GLN A 159 -0.75 4.75 -15.60
N GLN A 160 -1.62 5.62 -15.07
CA GLN A 160 -2.32 5.36 -13.81
C GLN A 160 -3.27 4.16 -13.90
N CYS A 161 -4.00 4.03 -15.02
CA CYS A 161 -4.86 2.88 -15.28
C CYS A 161 -4.06 1.58 -15.39
N GLN A 162 -2.96 1.57 -16.14
CA GLN A 162 -2.09 0.39 -16.25
C GLN A 162 -1.52 -0.03 -14.90
N ALA A 163 -1.07 0.93 -14.09
CA ALA A 163 -0.55 0.65 -12.74
C ALA A 163 -1.64 0.03 -11.83
N LYS A 164 -2.86 0.60 -11.82
CA LYS A 164 -3.98 0.04 -11.04
C LYS A 164 -4.37 -1.36 -11.50
N LEU A 165 -4.40 -1.61 -12.81
CA LEU A 165 -4.72 -2.92 -13.37
C LEU A 165 -3.65 -3.95 -12.99
N ALA A 166 -2.36 -3.59 -13.08
CA ALA A 166 -1.25 -4.45 -12.67
C ALA A 166 -1.31 -4.77 -11.17
N GLN A 167 -1.60 -3.78 -10.33
CA GLN A 167 -1.74 -3.96 -8.88
C GLN A 167 -2.93 -4.88 -8.53
N GLN A 168 -4.08 -4.70 -9.17
CA GLN A 168 -5.23 -5.58 -8.99
C GLN A 168 -4.91 -7.02 -9.41
N LYS A 169 -4.28 -7.23 -10.58
CA LYS A 169 -3.87 -8.57 -11.04
C LYS A 169 -2.94 -9.24 -10.04
N ALA A 170 -1.92 -8.54 -9.54
CA ALA A 170 -0.99 -9.08 -8.56
C ALA A 170 -1.71 -9.47 -7.25
N THR A 171 -2.59 -8.61 -6.75
CA THR A 171 -3.35 -8.86 -5.51
C THR A 171 -4.28 -10.07 -5.66
N ASN A 172 -5.02 -10.17 -6.77
CA ASN A 172 -5.92 -11.30 -7.02
C ASN A 172 -5.16 -12.62 -7.15
N LEU A 173 -4.02 -12.62 -7.84
CA LEU A 173 -3.20 -13.81 -8.01
C LEU A 173 -2.63 -14.28 -6.66
N GLN A 174 -2.16 -13.35 -5.83
CA GLN A 174 -1.65 -13.64 -4.50
C GLN A 174 -2.74 -14.18 -3.56
N GLN A 175 -3.94 -13.61 -3.60
CA GLN A 175 -5.10 -14.11 -2.84
C GLN A 175 -5.53 -15.50 -3.31
N HIS A 176 -5.53 -15.76 -4.62
CA HIS A 176 -5.88 -17.07 -5.17
C HIS A 176 -4.85 -18.14 -4.77
N GLN A 177 -3.55 -17.83 -4.85
CA GLN A 177 -2.50 -18.73 -4.37
C GLN A 177 -2.63 -19.02 -2.87
N ALA A 178 -2.89 -18.00 -2.05
CA ALA A 178 -3.08 -18.19 -0.62
C ALA A 178 -4.28 -19.10 -0.31
N LYS A 179 -5.40 -18.93 -1.04
CA LYS A 179 -6.58 -19.81 -0.91
C LYS A 179 -6.25 -21.27 -1.29
N LEU A 180 -5.56 -21.50 -2.40
CA LEU A 180 -5.17 -22.85 -2.82
C LEU A 180 -4.28 -23.53 -1.76
N VAL A 181 -3.24 -22.84 -1.28
CA VAL A 181 -2.33 -23.37 -0.25
C VAL A 181 -3.07 -23.65 1.06
N GLN A 182 -4.03 -22.80 1.43
CA GLN A 182 -4.84 -23.01 2.63
C GLN A 182 -5.77 -24.22 2.45
N GLN A 183 -6.36 -24.39 1.28
CA GLN A 183 -7.29 -25.49 0.98
C GLN A 183 -6.56 -26.85 0.95
N GLU A 184 -5.40 -26.92 0.27
CA GLU A 184 -4.57 -28.14 0.24
C GLU A 184 -4.09 -28.55 1.64
N ASN A 185 -3.56 -27.61 2.42
CA ASN A 185 -3.04 -27.92 3.75
C ASN A 185 -4.13 -28.27 4.77
N SER A 186 -5.31 -27.66 4.67
CA SER A 186 -6.38 -27.89 5.64
C SER A 186 -7.24 -29.10 5.30
N GLN A 187 -7.76 -29.23 4.08
CA GLN A 187 -8.68 -30.32 3.73
C GLN A 187 -7.93 -31.62 3.43
N LEU A 188 -7.01 -31.59 2.47
CA LEU A 188 -6.28 -32.79 2.03
C LEU A 188 -5.34 -33.27 3.15
N GLY A 189 -4.62 -32.34 3.78
CA GLY A 189 -3.75 -32.62 4.91
C GLY A 189 -4.49 -33.28 6.09
N GLN A 190 -5.67 -32.77 6.48
CA GLN A 190 -6.46 -33.37 7.57
C GLN A 190 -7.04 -34.73 7.19
N GLN A 191 -7.55 -34.90 5.96
CA GLN A 191 -8.06 -36.19 5.49
C GLN A 191 -6.98 -37.28 5.49
N LEU A 192 -5.79 -36.98 4.97
CA LEU A 192 -4.66 -37.91 4.97
C LEU A 192 -4.23 -38.27 6.40
N GLN A 193 -4.20 -37.28 7.30
CA GLN A 193 -3.86 -37.51 8.70
C GLN A 193 -4.91 -38.37 9.42
N ALA A 194 -6.20 -38.17 9.12
CA ALA A 194 -7.30 -38.97 9.66
C ALA A 194 -7.23 -40.41 9.16
N LYS A 195 -7.05 -40.63 7.84
CA LYS A 195 -6.88 -41.98 7.26
C LYS A 195 -5.68 -42.72 7.87
N LEU A 196 -4.53 -42.06 8.00
CA LEU A 196 -3.34 -42.65 8.64
C LEU A 196 -3.58 -42.99 10.11
N ALA A 197 -4.28 -42.12 10.85
CA ALA A 197 -4.62 -42.38 12.25
C ALA A 197 -5.57 -43.58 12.39
N GLN A 198 -6.54 -43.70 11.49
CA GLN A 198 -7.54 -44.78 11.46
C GLN A 198 -6.90 -46.13 11.12
N GLN A 199 -6.06 -46.18 10.07
CA GLN A 199 -5.28 -47.38 9.72
C GLN A 199 -4.37 -47.82 10.87
N LYS A 200 -3.69 -46.86 11.52
CA LYS A 200 -2.82 -47.17 12.65
C LYS A 200 -3.60 -47.76 13.83
N LYS A 201 -4.79 -47.23 14.12
CA LYS A 201 -5.66 -47.74 15.20
C LYS A 201 -6.13 -49.17 14.91
N GLN A 202 -6.54 -49.45 13.66
CA GLN A 202 -6.89 -50.81 13.23
C GLN A 202 -5.73 -51.79 13.38
N LEU A 203 -4.53 -51.40 12.90
CA LEU A 203 -3.34 -52.25 13.00
C LEU A 203 -2.96 -52.54 14.45
N GLU A 204 -3.07 -51.53 15.33
CA GLU A 204 -2.77 -51.65 16.76
C GLU A 204 -3.79 -52.54 17.48
N GLN A 205 -5.08 -52.47 17.10
CA GLN A 205 -6.13 -53.38 17.59
C GLN A 205 -5.90 -54.83 17.13
N GLN A 206 -5.53 -55.05 15.86
CA GLN A 206 -5.20 -56.39 15.36
C GLN A 206 -4.00 -56.99 16.08
N PHE A 207 -2.96 -56.20 16.35
CA PHE A 207 -1.80 -56.67 17.10
C PHE A 207 -2.14 -57.03 18.55
N GLN A 208 -2.94 -56.22 19.23
CA GLN A 208 -3.42 -56.50 20.58
C GLN A 208 -4.25 -57.78 20.63
N ALA A 209 -5.16 -57.97 19.66
CA ALA A 209 -5.98 -59.19 19.56
C ALA A 209 -5.11 -60.44 19.37
N LYS A 210 -4.13 -60.41 18.46
CA LYS A 210 -3.18 -61.53 18.26
C LYS A 210 -2.36 -61.83 19.51
N LEU A 211 -1.86 -60.81 20.20
CA LEU A 211 -1.12 -61.00 21.46
C LEU A 211 -1.99 -61.60 22.57
N ALA A 212 -3.24 -61.15 22.70
CA ALA A 212 -4.18 -61.70 23.67
C ALA A 212 -4.51 -63.17 23.36
N GLN A 213 -4.70 -63.50 22.08
CA GLN A 213 -4.98 -64.86 21.63
C GLN A 213 -3.79 -65.79 21.88
N GLN A 214 -2.57 -65.36 21.58
CA GLN A 214 -1.34 -66.12 21.89
C GLN A 214 -1.15 -66.33 23.40
N LYS A 215 -1.40 -65.30 24.22
CA LYS A 215 -1.36 -65.44 25.68
C LYS A 215 -2.34 -66.49 26.17
N LYS A 216 -3.59 -66.42 25.69
CA LYS A 216 -4.64 -67.37 26.08
C LYS A 216 -4.28 -68.81 25.68
N GLN A 217 -3.72 -69.02 24.48
CA GLN A 217 -3.22 -70.34 24.05
C GLN A 217 -2.07 -70.83 24.92
N LEU A 218 -1.09 -69.98 25.22
CA LEU A 218 0.05 -70.35 26.05
C LEU A 218 -0.39 -70.69 27.48
N GLU A 219 -1.34 -69.94 28.03
CA GLU A 219 -1.90 -70.16 29.35
C GLU A 219 -2.74 -71.45 29.41
N GLN A 220 -3.52 -71.75 28.37
CA GLN A 220 -4.21 -73.03 28.22
C GLN A 220 -3.22 -74.21 28.12
N GLN A 221 -2.12 -74.06 27.38
CA GLN A 221 -1.07 -75.08 27.32
C GLN A 221 -0.39 -75.29 28.67
N PHE A 222 -0.13 -74.21 29.41
CA PHE A 222 0.44 -74.29 30.76
C PHE A 222 -0.51 -74.99 31.74
N GLN A 223 -1.78 -74.61 31.75
CA GLN A 223 -2.83 -75.23 32.54
C GLN A 223 -2.97 -76.72 32.20
N ALA A 224 -2.96 -77.09 30.92
CA ALA A 224 -3.04 -78.48 30.49
C ALA A 224 -1.82 -79.30 30.94
N LYS A 225 -0.61 -78.74 30.85
CA LYS A 225 0.62 -79.38 31.36
C LYS A 225 0.59 -79.54 32.87
N LEU A 226 0.15 -78.52 33.62
CA LEU A 226 -0.02 -78.61 35.07
C LEU A 226 -1.03 -79.70 35.44
N ALA A 227 -2.22 -79.71 34.81
CA ALA A 227 -3.24 -80.73 35.06
C ALA A 227 -2.77 -82.15 34.67
N GLN A 228 -1.92 -82.30 33.66
CA GLN A 228 -1.32 -83.58 33.29
C GLN A 228 -0.25 -84.03 34.29
N GLN A 229 0.55 -83.08 34.79
CA GLN A 229 1.55 -83.32 35.82
C GLN A 229 0.88 -83.68 37.16
N GLU A 230 -0.19 -82.98 37.52
CA GLU A 230 -1.05 -83.29 38.67
C GLU A 230 -1.70 -84.66 38.53
N ARG A 231 -2.22 -85.03 37.35
CA ARG A 231 -2.74 -86.38 37.09
C ARG A 231 -1.67 -87.47 37.21
N ASN A 232 -0.45 -87.21 36.75
CA ASN A 232 0.70 -88.12 36.92
C ASN A 232 1.19 -88.20 38.37
N TYR A 233 1.11 -87.11 39.14
CA TYR A 233 1.44 -87.10 40.56
C TYR A 233 0.35 -87.79 41.38
N THR A 234 -0.93 -87.55 41.09
CA THR A 234 -2.05 -88.22 41.75
C THR A 234 -2.13 -89.69 41.40
N SER A 235 -1.77 -90.12 40.18
CA SER A 235 -1.63 -91.56 39.86
C SER A 235 -0.44 -92.22 40.57
N LYS A 236 0.66 -91.49 40.80
CA LYS A 236 1.78 -91.94 41.66
C LYS A 236 1.39 -91.99 43.14
N LEU A 237 0.61 -91.02 43.63
CA LEU A 237 0.13 -90.95 45.02
C LEU A 237 -1.02 -91.94 45.29
N THR A 238 -1.88 -92.27 44.33
CA THR A 238 -2.88 -93.35 44.50
C THR A 238 -2.25 -94.74 44.44
N GLY A 239 -1.03 -94.88 43.89
CA GLY A 239 -0.19 -96.08 44.03
C GLY A 239 0.60 -96.15 45.35
N GLN A 240 0.70 -95.05 46.11
CA GLN A 240 1.41 -94.97 47.39
C GLN A 240 0.56 -94.26 48.44
N CYS A 241 -0.18 -95.05 49.24
CA CYS A 241 -0.90 -94.64 50.46
C CYS A 241 -2.20 -93.84 50.21
N LYS A 242 -3.41 -94.38 50.48
CA LYS A 242 -3.97 -94.59 51.83
C LYS A 242 -3.10 -93.99 52.94
N SER A 243 -3.16 -92.68 53.19
CA SER A 243 -3.08 -92.08 54.54
C SER A 243 -3.02 -90.55 54.47
N ARG A 244 -3.71 -89.91 55.43
CA ARG A 244 -3.55 -88.52 55.90
C ARG A 244 -4.01 -87.35 55.01
N ARG A 245 -5.27 -86.99 55.26
CA ARG A 245 -5.75 -85.63 55.59
C ARG A 245 -4.67 -84.79 56.32
N VAL A 246 -4.43 -83.54 55.90
CA VAL A 246 -4.73 -82.28 56.64
C VAL A 246 -4.52 -81.08 55.70
N ASP A 247 -5.44 -80.13 55.86
CA ASP A 247 -5.51 -78.73 55.45
C ASP A 247 -4.19 -77.95 55.48
N TYR A 248 -4.03 -76.98 54.57
CA TYR A 248 -3.42 -75.67 54.87
C TYR A 248 -3.92 -74.64 53.86
N LEU A 249 -4.89 -73.83 54.30
CA LEU A 249 -5.30 -72.61 53.63
C LEU A 249 -4.55 -71.41 54.23
N LYS A 250 -3.91 -70.67 53.32
CA LYS A 250 -3.89 -69.20 53.29
C LYS A 250 -3.04 -68.47 54.34
N GLU A 251 -1.74 -68.36 54.09
CA GLU A 251 -0.98 -67.18 54.49
C GLU A 251 0.04 -66.79 53.42
N GLN A 252 -0.37 -65.89 52.51
CA GLN A 252 0.56 -65.06 51.75
C GLN A 252 -0.01 -63.63 51.71
N ARG A 253 0.35 -62.85 52.73
CA ARG A 253 0.45 -61.40 52.64
C ARG A 253 1.63 -61.09 51.71
N THR A 254 1.38 -60.95 50.41
CA THR A 254 2.32 -60.27 49.53
C THR A 254 2.07 -58.77 49.67
N THR A 255 2.98 -58.10 50.38
CA THR A 255 3.17 -56.66 50.35
C THR A 255 3.64 -56.26 48.94
N ASP A 256 2.69 -56.15 48.02
CA ASP A 256 2.90 -55.67 46.67
C ASP A 256 3.09 -54.14 46.72
N TYR A 257 4.26 -53.71 47.21
CA TYR A 257 4.71 -52.32 47.10
C TYR A 257 4.94 -52.02 45.60
N GLN A 258 3.86 -51.63 44.91
CA GLN A 258 3.93 -51.00 43.60
C GLN A 258 4.80 -49.75 43.73
N HIS A 259 6.09 -49.87 43.42
CA HIS A 259 6.99 -48.75 43.24
C HIS A 259 6.56 -47.98 42.00
N SER A 260 5.59 -47.07 42.19
CA SER A 260 5.15 -46.16 41.15
C SER A 260 6.28 -45.18 40.82
N LEU A 261 6.53 -44.98 39.52
CA LEU A 261 7.55 -44.04 39.05
C LEU A 261 7.15 -42.62 39.42
N THR A 262 7.95 -41.98 40.27
CA THR A 262 7.70 -40.62 40.79
C THR A 262 8.95 -39.76 40.67
N ALA A 263 8.75 -38.46 40.45
CA ALA A 263 9.81 -37.47 40.41
C ALA A 263 9.47 -36.26 41.27
N THR A 264 10.47 -35.72 41.96
CA THR A 264 10.31 -34.52 42.79
C THR A 264 11.30 -33.47 42.32
N ILE A 265 10.82 -32.26 42.04
CA ILE A 265 11.66 -31.10 41.74
C ILE A 265 12.03 -30.48 43.09
N THR A 266 13.33 -30.42 43.39
CA THR A 266 13.84 -29.87 44.66
C THR A 266 14.27 -28.41 44.51
N TYR A 267 14.57 -27.97 43.29
CA TYR A 267 14.92 -26.59 42.99
C TYR A 267 14.63 -26.29 41.51
N PRO A 268 14.06 -25.11 41.16
CA PRO A 268 13.53 -24.07 42.05
C PRO A 268 12.29 -24.53 42.85
N ALA A 269 11.97 -23.81 43.93
CA ALA A 269 10.77 -24.07 44.73
C ALA A 269 9.50 -23.51 44.04
N GLN A 270 8.33 -23.96 44.50
CA GLN A 270 7.04 -23.39 44.11
C GLN A 270 7.03 -21.87 44.36
N GLY A 271 6.61 -21.09 43.36
CA GLY A 271 6.51 -19.63 43.43
C GLY A 271 7.84 -18.87 43.26
N ALA A 272 8.97 -19.56 43.10
CA ALA A 272 10.27 -18.92 43.05
C ALA A 272 10.42 -17.97 41.84
N ILE A 273 11.15 -16.87 42.05
CA ILE A 273 11.55 -15.92 41.00
C ILE A 273 12.90 -16.37 40.43
N VAL A 274 12.96 -16.62 39.11
CA VAL A 274 14.13 -17.23 38.46
C VAL A 274 14.74 -16.38 37.32
N PRO A 275 16.08 -16.47 37.13
CA PRO A 275 16.77 -15.90 35.97
C PRO A 275 16.39 -16.63 34.66
N ARG A 276 16.87 -16.15 33.50
CA ARG A 276 16.52 -16.72 32.17
C ARG A 276 16.95 -18.16 32.07
N VAL A 277 18.12 -18.42 32.63
CA VAL A 277 18.77 -19.71 32.62
C VAL A 277 18.95 -20.12 34.07
N VAL A 278 18.41 -21.27 34.44
CA VAL A 278 18.55 -21.82 35.80
C VAL A 278 18.72 -23.33 35.70
N PHE A 279 19.50 -23.91 36.62
CA PHE A 279 19.64 -25.35 36.72
C PHE A 279 18.53 -25.89 37.61
N ILE A 280 17.61 -26.66 37.02
CA ILE A 280 16.49 -27.30 37.71
C ILE A 280 16.99 -28.64 38.23
N ARG A 281 16.80 -28.91 39.51
CA ARG A 281 17.28 -30.10 40.21
C ARG A 281 16.13 -30.90 40.78
N GLY A 282 16.34 -32.20 40.92
CA GLY A 282 15.36 -33.06 41.57
C GLY A 282 15.82 -34.48 41.79
N LYS A 283 14.90 -35.27 42.32
CA LYS A 283 15.04 -36.70 42.61
C LYS A 283 14.05 -37.50 41.76
N LEU A 284 14.42 -38.72 41.39
CA LEU A 284 13.63 -39.66 40.61
C LEU A 284 13.65 -41.03 41.29
N THR A 285 12.49 -41.65 41.47
CA THR A 285 12.30 -42.94 42.17
C THR A 285 11.45 -43.90 41.33
N GLY A 286 11.73 -45.21 41.39
CA GLY A 286 10.91 -46.23 40.71
C GLY A 286 11.08 -46.32 39.18
N LYS A 287 12.21 -45.87 38.62
CA LYS A 287 12.44 -45.88 37.17
C LYS A 287 12.69 -47.29 36.63
N LYS A 288 11.73 -47.83 35.88
CA LYS A 288 11.92 -49.06 35.07
C LYS A 288 12.85 -48.80 33.87
N HIS A 289 13.61 -49.81 33.42
CA HIS A 289 14.60 -49.69 32.33
C HIS A 289 14.02 -49.10 31.02
N ASP A 290 12.75 -49.39 30.74
CA ASP A 290 12.08 -49.01 29.49
C ASP A 290 11.41 -47.64 29.52
N GLN A 291 11.31 -47.00 30.68
CA GLN A 291 10.67 -45.69 30.81
C GLN A 291 11.70 -44.56 30.65
N LYS A 292 11.41 -43.62 29.74
CA LYS A 292 12.20 -42.40 29.58
C LYS A 292 11.47 -41.23 30.22
N VAL A 293 12.24 -40.43 30.95
CA VAL A 293 11.74 -39.34 31.78
C VAL A 293 12.32 -38.03 31.24
N PHE A 294 11.50 -36.99 31.20
CA PHE A 294 11.86 -35.68 30.65
C PHE A 294 11.35 -34.55 31.54
N LEU A 295 12.14 -33.50 31.67
CA LEU A 295 11.70 -32.24 32.27
C LEU A 295 11.00 -31.38 31.22
N VAL A 296 9.85 -30.82 31.55
CA VAL A 296 9.02 -30.01 30.65
C VAL A 296 8.65 -28.70 31.32
N ILE A 297 8.71 -27.61 30.55
CA ILE A 297 8.19 -26.30 30.94
C ILE A 297 6.97 -25.95 30.08
N ARG A 298 5.95 -25.34 30.68
CA ARG A 298 4.80 -24.75 29.99
C ARG A 298 4.59 -23.32 30.46
N SER A 299 4.47 -22.37 29.53
CA SER A 299 4.03 -21.00 29.87
C SER A 299 2.52 -20.99 30.14
N THR A 300 2.07 -20.29 31.18
CA THR A 300 0.64 -20.19 31.52
C THR A 300 -0.14 -19.25 30.60
N LYS A 301 0.51 -18.23 30.02
CA LYS A 301 -0.12 -17.24 29.12
C LYS A 301 0.29 -17.38 27.65
N PHE A 302 1.56 -17.68 27.35
CA PHE A 302 2.06 -17.67 25.98
C PHE A 302 1.87 -19.02 25.29
N GLY A 303 0.82 -19.14 24.47
CA GLY A 303 0.57 -20.28 23.56
C GLY A 303 0.36 -21.64 24.23
N LYS A 304 0.44 -21.72 25.57
CA LYS A 304 0.31 -22.93 26.41
C LYS A 304 1.11 -24.14 25.88
N ARG A 305 2.26 -23.87 25.25
CA ARG A 305 3.09 -24.91 24.62
C ARG A 305 3.98 -25.60 25.65
N PHE A 306 4.26 -26.87 25.40
CA PHE A 306 5.11 -27.74 26.22
C PHE A 306 6.52 -27.80 25.65
N TYR A 307 7.50 -27.32 26.41
CA TYR A 307 8.90 -27.25 26.03
C TYR A 307 9.70 -28.31 26.78
N PRO A 308 10.00 -29.47 26.18
CA PRO A 308 10.89 -30.45 26.80
C PRO A 308 12.31 -29.87 26.86
N LEU A 309 12.91 -29.86 28.05
CA LEU A 309 14.24 -29.30 28.27
C LEU A 309 15.33 -30.35 28.12
N GLY A 310 15.10 -31.55 28.64
CA GLY A 310 16.10 -32.61 28.64
C GLY A 310 15.59 -33.92 29.24
N ALA A 311 16.30 -35.00 28.92
CA ALA A 311 16.03 -36.33 29.44
C ALA A 311 16.71 -36.54 30.80
N ILE A 312 15.97 -37.08 31.76
CA ILE A 312 16.44 -37.38 33.10
C ILE A 312 16.96 -38.83 33.13
N LYS A 313 18.26 -38.98 33.33
CA LYS A 313 18.93 -40.29 33.32
C LYS A 313 19.16 -40.85 34.72
N LYS A 314 19.63 -40.01 35.65
CA LYS A 314 20.10 -40.38 37.00
C LYS A 314 18.99 -40.18 38.06
N ARG A 315 19.16 -40.83 39.23
CA ARG A 315 18.28 -40.69 40.40
C ARG A 315 18.25 -39.25 40.91
N ASN A 316 19.41 -38.66 41.13
CA ASN A 316 19.58 -37.24 41.36
C ASN A 316 19.90 -36.60 40.01
N TRP A 317 19.15 -35.57 39.63
CA TRP A 317 19.25 -35.00 38.31
C TRP A 317 19.30 -33.48 38.34
N THR A 318 19.98 -32.94 37.33
CA THR A 318 20.10 -31.51 37.09
C THR A 318 19.91 -31.28 35.60
N VAL A 319 19.01 -30.37 35.22
CA VAL A 319 18.71 -30.03 33.83
C VAL A 319 18.71 -28.51 33.69
N LYS A 320 19.39 -28.00 32.67
CA LYS A 320 19.37 -26.58 32.33
C LYS A 320 17.97 -26.19 31.83
N GLY A 321 17.28 -25.35 32.58
CA GLY A 321 16.01 -24.74 32.20
C GLY A 321 16.19 -23.36 31.61
N ILE A 322 15.40 -23.06 30.58
CA ILE A 322 15.37 -21.76 29.92
C ILE A 322 13.95 -21.21 29.98
N TYR A 323 13.78 -20.14 30.73
CA TYR A 323 12.53 -19.39 30.89
C TYR A 323 12.63 -18.13 30.02
N ALA A 324 12.05 -18.20 28.82
CA ALA A 324 12.37 -17.28 27.73
C ALA A 324 11.90 -15.82 27.96
N THR A 325 10.67 -15.64 28.45
CA THR A 325 9.98 -14.36 28.45
C THR A 325 9.89 -13.79 29.87
N PRO A 326 10.34 -12.55 30.13
CA PRO A 326 10.30 -11.92 31.45
C PRO A 326 8.86 -11.66 31.93
N ASN A 327 8.64 -11.63 33.24
CA ASN A 327 7.35 -11.38 33.88
C ASN A 327 6.24 -12.42 33.61
N TYR A 328 6.60 -13.64 33.20
CA TYR A 328 5.66 -14.75 33.02
C TYR A 328 5.81 -15.83 34.08
N ASN A 329 4.68 -16.48 34.37
CA ASN A 329 4.61 -17.70 35.14
C ASN A 329 4.81 -18.91 34.24
N TYR A 330 5.64 -19.83 34.68
CA TYR A 330 5.98 -21.06 33.99
C TYR A 330 5.74 -22.25 34.89
N GLU A 331 4.89 -23.14 34.42
CA GLU A 331 4.74 -24.47 35.00
C GLU A 331 5.93 -25.33 34.62
N THR A 332 6.56 -25.95 35.60
CA THR A 332 7.70 -26.85 35.44
C THR A 332 7.33 -28.18 36.07
N PHE A 333 7.45 -29.26 35.31
CA PHE A 333 7.08 -30.60 35.77
C PHE A 333 7.82 -31.68 34.97
N VAL A 334 7.80 -32.89 35.51
CA VAL A 334 8.47 -34.05 34.95
C VAL A 334 7.45 -35.00 34.36
N VAL A 335 7.76 -35.51 33.17
CA VAL A 335 6.92 -36.47 32.46
C VAL A 335 7.67 -37.75 32.17
N ALA A 336 6.96 -38.87 32.12
CA ALA A 336 7.48 -40.18 31.75
C ALA A 336 6.68 -40.81 30.62
N THR A 337 7.37 -41.54 29.75
CA THR A 337 6.74 -42.32 28.69
C THR A 337 7.58 -43.55 28.33
N SER A 338 6.92 -44.64 27.98
CA SER A 338 7.51 -45.84 27.36
C SER A 338 7.31 -45.88 25.84
N ASN A 339 6.51 -44.97 25.28
CA ASN A 339 6.18 -44.97 23.85
C ASN A 339 7.34 -44.42 23.01
N LYS A 340 7.92 -45.24 22.13
CA LYS A 340 9.05 -44.88 21.25
C LYS A 340 8.81 -43.59 20.45
N LYS A 341 7.59 -43.38 19.92
CA LYS A 341 7.24 -42.17 19.14
C LYS A 341 7.24 -40.92 20.03
N SER A 342 6.69 -41.02 21.23
CA SER A 342 6.66 -39.93 22.22
C SER A 342 8.06 -39.57 22.73
N ILE A 343 8.89 -40.59 22.97
CA ILE A 343 10.32 -40.42 23.31
C ILE A 343 11.05 -39.63 22.21
N ALA A 344 10.85 -40.01 20.95
CA ALA A 344 11.46 -39.32 19.81
C ALA A 344 11.00 -37.84 19.75
N LEU A 345 9.71 -37.58 19.92
CA LEU A 345 9.18 -36.20 19.95
C LEU A 345 9.75 -35.37 21.09
N LEU A 346 9.84 -35.90 22.30
CA LEU A 346 10.38 -35.18 23.46
C LEU A 346 11.90 -34.95 23.36
N ARG A 347 12.63 -35.77 22.59
CA ARG A 347 14.08 -35.59 22.34
C ARG A 347 14.41 -34.58 21.24
N ARG A 348 13.52 -34.40 20.26
CA ARG A 348 13.77 -33.57 19.08
C ARG A 348 14.15 -32.14 19.46
N LYS A 349 15.24 -31.62 18.89
CA LYS A 349 15.69 -30.22 19.07
C LYS A 349 14.58 -29.22 18.73
N ARG A 350 13.86 -29.46 17.63
CA ARG A 350 12.73 -28.65 17.18
C ARG A 350 11.63 -28.50 18.24
N SER A 351 11.33 -29.56 18.99
CA SER A 351 10.32 -29.55 20.06
C SER A 351 10.75 -28.71 21.25
N ARG A 352 12.05 -28.63 21.54
CA ARG A 352 12.60 -27.77 22.61
C ARG A 352 12.59 -26.29 22.22
N MET A 353 12.80 -25.99 20.94
CA MET A 353 12.82 -24.61 20.42
C MET A 353 11.41 -24.04 20.26
N TYR A 354 10.51 -24.77 19.61
CA TYR A 354 9.19 -24.24 19.23
C TYR A 354 8.05 -24.68 20.15
N GLY A 355 8.33 -25.61 21.06
CA GLY A 355 7.33 -26.20 21.95
C GLY A 355 6.36 -27.14 21.21
N LEU A 356 5.69 -28.00 21.97
CA LEU A 356 4.64 -28.89 21.51
C LEU A 356 3.28 -28.29 21.87
N LYS A 357 2.28 -28.41 20.99
CA LYS A 357 0.90 -27.94 21.28
C LYS A 357 0.20 -28.75 22.38
N LYS A 358 0.54 -30.04 22.49
CA LYS A 358 0.01 -30.98 23.49
C LYS A 358 1.09 -31.96 23.92
N LEU A 359 0.96 -32.53 25.11
CA LEU A 359 1.82 -33.64 25.53
C LEU A 359 1.61 -34.85 24.59
N PRO A 360 2.69 -35.54 24.16
CA PRO A 360 2.57 -36.71 23.30
C PRO A 360 1.77 -37.85 23.95
N HIS A 361 1.05 -38.64 23.16
CA HIS A 361 0.24 -39.76 23.66
C HIS A 361 1.08 -40.77 24.47
N GLY A 362 0.50 -41.34 25.53
CA GLY A 362 1.20 -42.27 26.42
C GLY A 362 2.30 -41.61 27.26
N THR A 363 2.23 -40.29 27.45
CA THR A 363 3.07 -39.53 28.37
C THR A 363 2.28 -39.21 29.62
N LYS A 364 2.82 -39.55 30.78
CA LYS A 364 2.21 -39.26 32.10
C LYS A 364 3.07 -38.24 32.84
N VAL A 365 2.43 -37.29 33.52
CA VAL A 365 3.12 -36.41 34.48
C VAL A 365 3.42 -37.24 35.72
N ILE A 366 4.65 -37.21 36.20
CA ILE A 366 5.13 -38.02 37.34
C ILE A 366 5.65 -37.17 38.51
N SER A 367 5.55 -35.85 38.41
CA SER A 367 5.88 -34.91 39.49
C SER A 367 4.71 -34.00 39.80
N ALA A 368 4.76 -33.37 40.98
CA ALA A 368 4.00 -32.15 41.20
C ALA A 368 4.36 -31.08 40.14
N ILE A 369 3.39 -30.27 39.76
CA ILE A 369 3.62 -29.12 38.89
C ILE A 369 4.03 -27.96 39.78
N ILE A 370 5.24 -27.44 39.58
CA ILE A 370 5.66 -26.20 40.22
C ILE A 370 5.49 -25.03 39.27
N VAL A 371 5.13 -23.86 39.78
CA VAL A 371 5.02 -22.62 39.03
C VAL A 371 6.13 -21.68 39.47
N VAL A 372 6.92 -21.19 38.52
CA VAL A 372 7.98 -20.21 38.77
C VAL A 372 7.77 -18.96 37.94
N LYS A 373 8.21 -17.81 38.45
CA LYS A 373 8.09 -16.51 37.77
C LYS A 373 9.44 -16.09 37.21
N ARG A 374 9.49 -15.73 35.93
CA ARG A 374 10.69 -15.15 35.33
C ARG A 374 10.83 -13.69 35.76
N LYS A 375 11.96 -13.32 36.38
CA LYS A 375 12.32 -11.91 36.63
C LYS A 375 12.65 -11.18 35.33
#